data_AF-I4YEE5-F1
#
_entry.id   AF-I4YEE5-F1
#
_cell.length_a   1.000
_cell.length_b   1.000
_cell.length_c   1.000
_cell.angle_alpha   90.00
_cell.angle_beta   90.00
_cell.angle_gamma   90.00
#
_symmetry.space_group_name_H-M   'P 1'
#
loop_
_entity.id
_entity.type
_entity.pdbx_description
1 polymer ?
#
loop_
_entity_poly.entity_id
_entity_poly.type
_entity_poly.pdbx_seq_one_letter_code
_entity_poly.pdbx_strand_id
1 'polypeptide(L)' 'MSSIEDLQALKDAQDNHIRESWVSAMELRLVKQELQKCHQYEGVNHYANCQQLSNRYVDMLKDHRVKGYKIQEKEVESS' A
#
# COMPACT_ATOMS: atom_id res chain seq x y z
N MET A 1 -12.47 19.03 26.13
CA MET A 1 -11.33 18.37 26.77
C MET A 1 -11.54 16.89 26.52
N SER A 2 -10.81 16.28 25.57
CA SER A 2 -11.05 14.87 25.23
C SER A 2 -10.62 14.00 26.42
N SER A 3 -11.36 12.93 26.69
CA SER A 3 -11.01 11.98 27.73
C SER A 3 -9.67 11.31 27.39
N ILE A 4 -8.97 10.79 28.40
CA ILE A 4 -7.75 9.99 28.20
C ILE A 4 -8.07 8.77 27.32
N GLU A 5 -9.28 8.21 27.46
CA GLU A 5 -9.80 7.11 26.66
C GLU A 5 -9.93 7.49 25.17
N ASP A 6 -10.40 8.72 24.87
CA ASP A 6 -10.51 9.22 23.50
C ASP A 6 -9.13 9.35 22.84
N LEU A 7 -8.13 9.81 23.60
CA LEU A 7 -6.75 9.92 23.12
C LEU A 7 -6.12 8.56 22.84
N GLN A 8 -6.44 7.55 23.66
CA GLN A 8 -5.99 6.17 23.45
C GLN A 8 -6.63 5.58 22.19
N ALA A 9 -7.95 5.71 22.03
CA ALA A 9 -8.67 5.23 20.87
C ALA A 9 -8.17 5.85 19.56
N LEU A 10 -7.89 7.16 19.56
CA LEU A 10 -7.31 7.86 18.40
C LEU A 10 -5.92 7.31 18.05
N LYS A 11 -5.06 7.09 19.05
CA LYS A 11 -3.73 6.53 18.82
C LYS A 11 -3.79 5.11 18.25
N ASP A 12 -4.67 4.27 18.79
CA ASP A 12 -4.82 2.90 18.31
C ASP A 12 -5.33 2.86 16.86
N ALA A 13 -6.25 3.76 16.50
CA ALA A 13 -6.72 3.91 15.12
C ALA A 13 -5.58 4.35 14.17
N GLN A 14 -4.76 5.32 14.58
CA GLN A 14 -3.59 5.75 13.79
C GLN A 14 -2.58 4.63 13.61
N ASP A 15 -2.25 3.90 14.68
CA ASP A 15 -1.32 2.78 14.63
C ASP A 15 -1.82 1.65 13.72
N ASN A 16 -3.10 1.33 13.78
CA ASN A 16 -3.72 0.33 12.90
C ASN A 16 -3.67 0.76 11.44
N HIS A 17 -3.98 2.02 11.14
CA HIS A 17 -3.90 2.54 9.78
C HIS A 17 -2.48 2.44 9.20
N ILE A 18 -1.46 2.81 10.00
CA ILE A 18 -0.07 2.70 9.57
C ILE A 18 0.29 1.25 9.29
N ARG A 19 -0.10 0.31 10.17
CA ARG A 19 0.17 -1.13 9.99
C ARG A 19 -0.43 -1.65 8.69
N GLU A 20 -1.70 -1.36 8.43
CA GLU A 20 -2.38 -1.76 7.18
C GLU A 20 -1.69 -1.16 5.96
N SER A 21 -1.27 0.10 6.04
CA SER A 21 -0.54 0.77 4.96
C SER A 21 0.80 0.10 4.65
N TRP A 22 1.51 -0.39 5.67
CA TRP A 22 2.70 -1.22 5.49
C TRP A 22 2.40 -2.58 4.89
N VAL A 23 1.28 -3.22 5.25
CA VAL A 23 0.85 -4.49 4.65
C VAL A 23 0.62 -4.30 3.14
N SER A 24 -0.11 -3.28 2.72
CA SER A 24 -0.31 -2.99 1.28
C SER A 24 1.01 -2.73 0.55
N ALA A 25 1.95 -2.01 1.18
CA ALA A 25 3.27 -1.78 0.60
C ALA A 25 4.08 -3.09 0.45
N MET A 26 3.91 -4.03 1.37
CA MET A 26 4.52 -5.36 1.29
C MET A 26 3.90 -6.22 0.19
N GLU A 27 2.59 -6.15 -0.03
CA GLU A 27 1.92 -6.82 -1.16
C GLU A 27 2.46 -6.31 -2.50
N LEU A 28 2.59 -4.99 -2.66
CA LEU A 28 3.20 -4.38 -3.84
C LEU A 28 4.64 -4.88 -4.04
N ARG A 29 5.41 -5.02 -2.96
CA ARG A 29 6.78 -5.53 -3.01
C ARG A 29 6.85 -6.98 -3.50
N LEU A 30 5.92 -7.83 -3.10
CA LEU A 30 5.84 -9.23 -3.57
C LEU A 30 5.59 -9.28 -5.09
N VAL A 31 4.63 -8.49 -5.58
CA VAL A 31 4.34 -8.43 -7.02
C VAL A 31 5.54 -7.90 -7.80
N LYS A 32 6.23 -6.88 -7.28
CA LYS A 32 7.47 -6.38 -7.88
C LYS A 32 8.55 -7.45 -7.99
N GLN A 33 8.76 -8.23 -6.92
CA GLN A 33 9.77 -9.30 -6.91
C GLN A 33 9.42 -10.38 -7.93
N GLU A 34 8.16 -10.76 -8.03
CA GLU A 34 7.72 -11.77 -9.00
C GLU A 34 7.85 -11.26 -10.44
N LEU A 35 7.47 -10.00 -10.69
CA LEU A 35 7.70 -9.34 -11.97
C LEU A 35 9.19 -9.35 -12.34
N GLN A 36 10.09 -9.02 -11.40
CA GLN A 36 11.54 -9.07 -11.63
C GLN A 36 12.03 -10.47 -12.03
N LYS A 37 11.52 -11.53 -11.39
CA LYS A 37 11.85 -12.91 -11.77
C LYS A 37 11.34 -13.23 -13.17
N CYS A 38 10.12 -12.83 -13.51
CA CYS A 38 9.55 -13.03 -14.84
C CYS A 38 10.42 -12.35 -15.92
N HIS A 39 10.84 -11.10 -15.70
CA HIS A 39 11.76 -10.41 -16.62
C HIS A 39 13.10 -11.14 -16.78
N GLN A 40 13.63 -11.72 -15.71
CA GLN A 40 14.89 -12.47 -15.76
C GLN A 40 14.74 -13.81 -16.50
N TYR A 41 13.60 -14.50 -16.33
CA TYR A 41 13.35 -15.80 -16.93
C TYR A 41 13.00 -15.71 -18.42
N GLU A 42 12.13 -14.76 -18.79
CA GLU A 42 11.59 -14.62 -20.14
C GLU A 42 12.53 -13.88 -21.10
N GLY A 43 13.49 -13.12 -20.58
CA GLY A 43 14.43 -12.34 -21.38
C GLY A 43 13.69 -11.42 -22.35
N VAL A 44 13.99 -11.51 -23.65
CA VAL A 44 13.37 -10.67 -24.68
C VAL A 44 11.85 -10.85 -24.82
N ASN A 45 11.28 -11.96 -24.34
CA ASN A 45 9.85 -12.25 -24.45
C ASN A 45 9.01 -11.69 -23.29
N HIS A 46 9.62 -10.96 -22.37
CA HIS A 46 8.91 -10.45 -21.18
C HIS A 46 7.72 -9.54 -21.52
N TYR A 47 7.68 -8.93 -22.70
CA TYR A 47 6.58 -8.05 -23.13
C TYR A 47 5.25 -8.79 -23.28
N ALA A 48 5.29 -10.03 -23.74
CA ALA A 48 4.10 -10.88 -23.87
C ALA A 48 3.83 -11.64 -22.56
N ASN A 49 4.86 -12.29 -22.02
CA ASN A 49 4.69 -13.26 -20.94
C ASN A 49 4.53 -12.61 -19.55
N CYS A 50 5.13 -11.43 -19.31
CA CYS A 50 5.05 -10.74 -18.02
C CYS A 50 3.97 -9.63 -17.99
N GLN A 51 3.17 -9.49 -19.04
CA GLN A 51 2.21 -8.38 -19.18
C GLN A 51 1.22 -8.30 -18.02
N GLN A 52 0.69 -9.44 -17.58
CA GLN A 52 -0.28 -9.47 -16.48
C GLN A 52 0.32 -8.99 -15.15
N LEU A 53 1.54 -9.43 -14.82
CA LEU A 53 2.26 -8.99 -13.63
C LEU A 53 2.61 -7.49 -13.71
N SER A 54 2.99 -7.01 -14.90
CA SER A 54 3.27 -5.60 -15.13
C SER A 54 2.04 -4.73 -14.91
N ASN A 55 0.90 -5.08 -15.51
CA ASN A 55 -0.36 -4.36 -15.34
C ASN A 55 -0.80 -4.36 -13.87
N ARG A 56 -0.73 -5.52 -13.20
CA ARG A 56 -1.08 -5.63 -11.79
C ARG A 56 -0.19 -4.75 -10.91
N TYR A 57 1.11 -4.74 -11.16
CA TYR A 57 2.05 -3.89 -10.43
C TYR A 57 1.73 -2.39 -10.62
N VAL A 58 1.45 -1.97 -11.86
CA VAL A 58 1.08 -0.58 -12.17
C VAL A 58 -0.23 -0.18 -11.51
N ASP A 59 -1.23 -1.06 -11.48
CA ASP A 59 -2.48 -0.79 -10.79
C ASP A 59 -2.29 -0.67 -9.28
N MET A 60 -1.51 -1.57 -8.68
CA MET A 60 -1.22 -1.51 -7.25
C MET A 60 -0.43 -0.24 -6.85
N LEU A 61 0.43 0.30 -7.71
CA LEU A 61 1.19 1.53 -7.43
C LEU A 61 0.30 2.75 -7.15
N LYS A 62 -0.94 2.76 -7.66
CA LYS A 62 -1.88 3.87 -7.44
C LYS A 62 -2.26 3.96 -5.96
N ASP A 63 -2.55 2.81 -5.35
CA ASP A 63 -3.22 2.72 -4.05
C ASP A 63 -2.38 2.15 -2.91
N HIS A 64 -1.42 1.26 -3.19
CA HIS A 64 -0.70 0.46 -2.18
C HIS A 64 0.57 1.15 -1.64
N ARG A 65 0.69 2.46 -1.83
CA ARG A 65 1.79 3.25 -1.25
C ARG A 65 1.52 3.52 0.22
N VAL A 66 2.59 3.66 1.00
CA VAL A 66 2.47 4.04 2.41
C VAL A 66 1.81 5.42 2.49
N LYS A 67 0.62 5.49 3.10
CA LYS A 67 -0.14 6.71 3.37
C LYS A 67 0.01 7.04 4.86
N GLY A 68 0.27 8.31 5.16
CA GLY A 68 0.35 8.77 6.55
C GLY A 68 -1.03 9.00 7.15
N TYR A 69 -1.16 8.81 8.46
CA TYR A 69 -2.42 8.99 9.21
C TYR A 69 -2.98 10.43 9.16
N LYS A 70 -2.13 11.43 8.98
CA LYS A 70 -2.53 12.85 8.91
C LYS A 70 -3.43 13.20 7.71
N ILE A 71 -3.50 12.33 6.70
CA ILE A 71 -4.37 12.54 5.55
C ILE A 71 -5.84 12.26 5.93
N GLN A 72 -6.08 11.29 6.83
CA GLN A 72 -7.42 10.91 7.27
C GLN A 72 -8.01 11.89 8.29
N GLU A 73 -7.19 12.49 9.14
CA GLU A 73 -7.63 13.52 10.11
C GLU A 73 -8.35 14.69 9.41
N LYS A 74 -7.90 15.06 8.21
CA LYS A 74 -8.50 16.15 7.41
C LYS A 74 -9.89 15.83 6.84
N GLU A 75 -10.20 14.55 6.62
CA GLU A 75 -11.53 14.14 6.14
C GLU A 75 -12.56 14.15 7.27
N VAL A 76 -12.13 13.83 8.49
CA VAL A 76 -12.97 13.86 9.69
C VAL A 76 -13.27 15.29 10.14
N GLU A 77 -12.34 16.23 9.95
CA GLU A 77 -12.51 17.64 10.34
C GLU A 77 -13.33 18.47 9.33
N SER A 78 -13.58 17.93 8.14
CA SER A 78 -14.37 18.58 7.06
C SER A 78 -15.81 18.05 6.95
N SER A 79 -16.24 17.16 7.86
CA SER A 79 -17.60 16.59 7.91
C SER A 79 -18.39 17.09 9.12
#